data_AF-A0A4R3NBN0-F1
#
_entry.id   AF-A0A4R3NBN0-F1
#
_cell.length_a   1.000
_cell.length_b   1.000
_cell.length_c   1.000
_cell.angle_alpha   90.00
_cell.angle_beta   90.00
_cell.angle_gamma   90.00
#
_symmetry.space_group_name_H-M   'P 1'
#
loop_
_entity.id
_entity.type
_entity.pdbx_description
1 polymer ?
#
loop_
_entity_poly.entity_id
_entity_poly.type
_entity_poly.pdbx_seq_one_letter_code
_entity_poly.pdbx_strand_id
1 'polypeptide(L)' 'MDIHDIALNLYAQLVGGRHDANLDMDARIALGREAYRYAEAFVAAKDQYIRELPVPASEQGF' A
#
# COMPACT_ATOMS: atom_id res chain seq x y z
N MET A 1 5.20 -10.01 -0.71
CA MET A 1 4.76 -9.00 0.25
C MET A 1 3.24 -8.97 0.18
N ASP A 2 2.59 -9.33 1.26
CA ASP A 2 1.13 -9.37 1.38
C ASP A 2 0.57 -7.96 1.65
N ILE A 3 -0.73 -7.73 1.44
CA ILE A 3 -1.39 -6.46 1.70
C ILE A 3 -1.24 -6.02 3.17
N HIS A 4 -1.17 -6.97 4.10
CA HIS A 4 -0.94 -6.71 5.52
C HIS A 4 0.45 -6.09 5.78
N ASP A 5 1.48 -6.55 5.08
CA ASP A 5 2.84 -6.01 5.21
C ASP A 5 2.90 -4.56 4.69
N ILE A 6 2.21 -4.28 3.59
CA ILE A 6 2.11 -2.94 3.00
C ILE A 6 1.35 -2.01 3.94
N ALA A 7 0.21 -2.45 4.45
CA ALA A 7 -0.61 -1.68 5.39
C ALA A 7 0.16 -1.40 6.70
N LEU A 8 0.93 -2.36 7.22
CA LEU A 8 1.74 -2.17 8.42
C LEU A 8 2.83 -1.12 8.21
N ASN A 9 3.53 -1.16 7.07
CA ASN A 9 4.54 -0.15 6.73
C ASN A 9 3.93 1.25 6.58
N LEU A 10 2.79 1.36 5.89
CA LEU A 10 2.07 2.63 5.74
C LEU A 10 1.59 3.18 7.09
N TYR A 11 1.06 2.31 7.95
CA TYR A 11 0.66 2.69 9.30
C TYR A 11 1.85 3.24 10.11
N ALA A 12 3.01 2.57 10.07
CA ALA A 12 4.21 3.04 10.76
C ALA A 12 4.67 4.42 10.26
N GLN A 13 4.57 4.68 8.96
CA GLN A 13 4.87 6.00 8.38
C GLN A 13 3.86 7.07 8.80
N LEU A 14 2.56 6.76 8.79
CA LEU A 14 1.50 7.68 9.20
C LEU A 14 1.60 8.06 10.68
N VAL A 15 1.90 7.08 11.54
CA VAL A 15 2.14 7.32 12.97
C VAL A 15 3.43 8.09 13.18
N GLY A 16 4.52 7.70 12.52
CA GLY A 16 5.83 8.37 12.64
C GLY A 16 5.83 9.82 12.13
N GLY A 17 4.99 10.15 11.16
CA GLY A 17 4.81 11.52 10.67
C GLY A 17 3.99 12.42 11.60
N ARG A 18 3.23 11.84 12.53
CA ARG A 18 2.53 12.59 13.58
C ARG A 18 3.45 12.72 14.79
N HIS A 19 4.14 13.86 14.86
CA HIS A 19 5.06 14.18 15.94
C HIS A 19 4.40 14.29 17.34
N ASP A 20 3.06 14.32 17.40
CA ASP A 20 2.31 14.40 18.66
C ASP A 20 2.25 13.04 19.36
N ALA A 21 3.03 12.96 20.44
CA ALA A 21 3.12 11.82 21.34
C ALA A 21 1.75 11.50 21.96
N ASN A 22 1.40 10.21 21.91
CA ASN A 22 0.18 9.58 22.43
C ASN A 22 -1.09 9.85 21.63
N LEU A 23 -1.12 9.35 20.40
CA LEU A 23 -2.38 8.98 19.74
C LEU A 23 -3.16 8.03 20.66
N ASP A 24 -4.43 8.37 20.91
CA ASP A 24 -5.37 7.48 21.57
C ASP A 24 -5.66 6.23 20.72
N MET A 25 -6.37 5.26 21.30
CA MET A 25 -6.64 3.99 20.63
C MET A 25 -7.51 4.18 19.38
N ASP A 26 -8.49 5.09 19.43
CA ASP A 26 -9.43 5.32 18.32
C ASP A 26 -8.71 5.95 17.12
N ALA A 27 -7.79 6.88 17.37
CA ALA A 27 -6.94 7.49 16.36
C ALA A 27 -6.00 6.46 15.72
N ARG A 28 -5.43 5.53 16.51
CA ARG A 28 -4.62 4.43 15.97
C ARG A 28 -5.45 3.49 15.10
N ILE A 29 -6.67 3.16 15.51
CA ILE A 29 -7.59 2.34 14.71
C ILE A 29 -7.96 3.05 13.40
N ALA A 30 -8.26 4.36 13.47
CA ALA A 30 -8.57 5.15 12.28
C ALA A 30 -7.40 5.20 11.29
N LEU A 31 -6.18 5.41 11.78
CA LEU A 31 -4.96 5.36 10.96
C LEU A 31 -4.70 3.96 10.40
N GLY A 32 -4.95 2.90 11.17
CA GLY A 32 -4.85 1.53 10.67
C GLY A 32 -5.80 1.29 9.49
N ARG A 33 -7.08 1.70 9.62
CA ARG A 33 -8.06 1.61 8.53
C ARG A 33 -7.64 2.44 7.32
N GLU A 34 -7.09 3.62 7.55
CA GLU A 34 -6.58 4.48 6.49
C GLU A 34 -5.41 3.83 5.74
N ALA A 35 -4.44 3.25 6.46
CA ALA A 35 -3.32 2.52 5.89
C ALA A 35 -3.78 1.34 5.03
N TYR A 36 -4.82 0.60 5.44
CA TYR A 36 -5.41 -0.47 4.63
C TYR A 36 -6.01 0.06 3.33
N ARG A 37 -6.74 1.17 3.35
CA ARG A 37 -7.29 1.78 2.13
C ARG A 37 -6.19 2.21 1.15
N TYR A 38 -5.08 2.76 1.66
CA TYR A 38 -3.93 3.09 0.81
C TYR A 38 -3.24 1.83 0.25
N ALA A 39 -3.15 0.75 1.04
CA ALA A 39 -2.61 -0.52 0.56
C ALA A 39 -3.48 -1.13 -0.55
N GLU A 40 -4.80 -1.11 -0.39
CA GLU A 40 -5.76 -1.55 -1.42
C GLU A 40 -5.62 -0.73 -2.71
N ALA A 41 -5.56 0.60 -2.61
CA ALA A 41 -5.38 1.48 -3.75
C ALA A 41 -4.04 1.21 -4.48
N PHE A 42 -2.96 0.99 -3.72
CA PHE A 42 -1.66 0.63 -4.28
C PHE A 42 -1.71 -0.71 -5.02
N VAL A 43 -2.35 -1.73 -4.43
CA VAL A 43 -2.49 -3.05 -5.08
C VAL A 43 -3.29 -2.94 -6.37
N ALA A 44 -4.40 -2.20 -6.36
CA ALA A 44 -5.22 -1.96 -7.55
C ALA A 44 -4.43 -1.22 -8.65
N ALA A 45 -3.69 -0.16 -8.28
CA ALA A 45 -2.86 0.58 -9.23
C ALA A 45 -1.71 -0.28 -9.79
N LYS A 46 -1.08 -1.11 -8.97
CA LYS A 46 -0.05 -2.07 -9.41
C LYS A 46 -0.62 -3.10 -10.39
N ASP A 47 -1.78 -3.65 -10.09
CA ASP A 47 -2.49 -4.61 -10.96
C ASP A 47 -2.84 -3.97 -12.31
N GLN A 48 -3.35 -2.73 -12.30
CA GLN A 48 -3.59 -1.97 -13.51
C GLN A 48 -2.28 -1.73 -14.31
N TYR A 49 -1.22 -1.30 -13.65
CA TYR A 49 0.09 -1.10 -14.29
C TYR A 49 0.62 -2.38 -14.95
N ILE A 50 0.47 -3.53 -14.30
CA ILE A 50 0.85 -4.84 -14.86
C ILE A 50 0.02 -5.19 -16.10
N ARG A 51 -1.27 -4.87 -16.12
CA ARG A 51 -2.12 -5.10 -17.30
C ARG A 51 -1.78 -4.18 -18.47
N GLU A 52 -1.37 -2.95 -18.18
CA GLU A 52 -1.05 -1.93 -19.20
C GLU A 52 0.39 -2.03 -19.69
N LEU A 53 1.25 -2.78 -19.01
CA LEU A 53 2.63 -3.04 -19.45
C LEU A 53 2.60 -3.72 -20.84
N PRO A 54 3.23 -3.11 -21.87
CA PRO A 54 3.35 -3.78 -23.16
C PRO A 54 4.13 -5.07 -22.94
N VAL A 55 3.52 -6.20 -23.34
CA VAL A 55 4.22 -7.49 -23.37
C VAL A 55 5.46 -7.29 -24.23
N PRO A 56 6.69 -7.47 -23.68
CA PRO A 56 7.88 -7.40 -24.49
C PRO A 56 7.73 -8.42 -25.62
N ALA A 57 7.72 -7.94 -26.87
CA ALA A 57 7.63 -8.78 -28.07
C ALA A 57 8.94 -9.56 -28.32
N SER A 58 9.54 -10.13 -27.27
CA SER A 58 10.81 -10.85 -27.30
C SER A 58 10.66 -12.37 -27.18
N GLU A 59 9.43 -12.91 -27.18
CA GLU A 59 9.19 -14.37 -27.24
C GLU A 59 8.27 -14.77 -28.42
N GLN A 60 8.35 -14.03 -29.54
CA GLN A 60 7.92 -14.56 -30.85
C GLN A 60 9.15 -14.83 -31.71
N GLY A 61 9.77 -15.97 -31.48
CA GLY A 61 10.78 -16.53 -32.38
C GLY A 61 11.89 -17.28 -31.66
N PHE A 62 11.74 -18.59 -31.49
CA PHE A 62 12.40 -19.61 -32.33
C PHE A 62 11.56 -20.88 -32.33
#